data_AF-A0A9R1L0H4-F1
#
_entry.id   AF-A0A9R1L0H4-F1
#
_cell.length_a   1.000
_cell.length_b   1.000
_cell.length_c   1.000
_cell.angle_alpha   90.00
_cell.angle_beta   90.00
_cell.angle_gamma   90.00
#
_symmetry.space_group_name_H-M   'P 1'
#
loop_
_entity.id
_entity.type
_entity.pdbx_description
1 polymer ?
#
loop_
_entity_poly.entity_id
_entity_poly.type
_entity_poly.pdbx_seq_one_letter_code
_entity_poly.pdbx_strand_id
1 'polypeptide(L)'
;MTGGPFCSGMVFFEVGPMKFVLAPYNGSLPQLAYNPYSWSKTTSIILLDSPVGTGFSYARDVEGYHDIGDFSFSMHVLIFLNKWFTDHPHYQSNPFFVGGSSYAGKMSPIIAQHISQEIELGKQPKINLKGYVVGNPVTGSDYDDNFRVPYAHGVGIISDQLYEAAIRNCKGSYIRPTDKMCARVLNTFQNSYRYYLCNIWANDDSTREALGVKRGTIGEFVRCKKSIPYTSEVPSSIKYHFNLTSRGYRSLVFSGDHDLVIPFLSTHAWIRSFNFSVVDDWRAWHLDGQVAGFTITYANYMTFVTIKGGGHVSIEHRPKECLAMVQRWLDNEPL
;
A
#
# COMPACT_ATOMS: atom_id res chain seq x y z
N MET A 1 -1.43 -5.04 3.17
CA MET A 1 -2.60 -4.90 2.27
C MET A 1 -2.21 -4.09 1.04
N THR A 2 -2.88 -4.31 -0.07
CA THR A 2 -2.71 -3.59 -1.35
C THR A 2 -3.86 -2.62 -1.57
N GLY A 3 -3.65 -1.64 -2.46
CA GLY A 3 -4.61 -0.57 -2.71
C GLY A 3 -5.67 -0.87 -3.78
N GLY A 4 -5.83 0.07 -4.72
CA GLY A 4 -6.88 0.04 -5.73
C GLY A 4 -7.91 1.15 -5.52
N PRO A 5 -9.08 0.89 -4.86
CA PRO A 5 -9.43 -0.30 -4.08
C PRO A 5 -9.65 -1.58 -4.92
N PHE A 6 -9.80 -2.73 -4.24
CA PHE A 6 -9.97 -4.08 -4.82
C PHE A 6 -8.76 -4.70 -5.52
N CYS A 7 -7.55 -4.22 -5.27
CA CYS A 7 -6.36 -4.92 -5.72
C CYS A 7 -5.93 -5.98 -4.70
N SER A 8 -5.74 -7.21 -5.16
CA SER A 8 -5.37 -8.37 -4.36
C SER A 8 -3.98 -8.25 -3.73
N GLY A 9 -3.88 -8.81 -2.52
CA GLY A 9 -2.67 -9.00 -1.71
C GLY A 9 -1.65 -9.97 -2.32
N MET A 10 -1.76 -10.28 -3.61
CA MET A 10 -0.69 -10.88 -4.41
C MET A 10 0.57 -9.99 -4.54
N VAL A 11 0.69 -8.93 -3.73
CA VAL A 11 1.98 -8.41 -3.22
C VAL A 11 2.85 -9.51 -2.60
N PHE A 12 2.30 -10.72 -2.37
CA PHE A 12 3.08 -11.94 -2.18
C PHE A 12 4.28 -12.06 -3.12
N PHE A 13 4.14 -11.68 -4.39
CA PHE A 13 5.24 -11.76 -5.36
C PHE A 13 6.22 -10.57 -5.30
N GLU A 14 5.94 -9.60 -4.43
CA GLU A 14 6.72 -8.38 -4.22
C GLU A 14 7.45 -8.45 -2.87
N VAL A 15 6.72 -8.67 -1.76
CA VAL A 15 7.29 -8.79 -0.40
C VAL A 15 7.49 -10.22 0.07
N GLY A 16 6.76 -11.17 -0.51
CA GLY A 16 6.77 -12.56 -0.08
C GLY A 16 7.98 -13.36 -0.58
N PRO A 17 8.07 -14.64 -0.18
CA PRO A 17 9.25 -15.48 -0.38
C PRO A 17 9.49 -15.88 -1.83
N MET A 18 8.52 -15.65 -2.72
CA MET A 18 8.57 -16.05 -4.12
C MET A 18 8.37 -14.84 -5.03
N LYS A 19 8.88 -14.92 -6.25
CA LYS A 19 8.66 -13.94 -7.32
C LYS A 19 8.51 -14.66 -8.66
N PHE A 20 7.87 -14.02 -9.62
CA PHE A 20 7.85 -14.52 -11.00
C PHE A 20 9.23 -14.44 -11.65
N VAL A 21 9.60 -15.49 -12.37
CA VAL A 21 10.68 -15.43 -13.35
C VAL A 21 10.17 -14.64 -14.55
N LEU A 22 10.82 -13.53 -14.86
CA LEU A 22 10.46 -12.70 -16.01
C LEU A 22 11.15 -13.24 -17.26
N ALA A 23 10.49 -14.22 -17.89
CA ALA A 23 10.83 -14.73 -19.21
C ALA A 23 9.61 -14.60 -20.13
N PRO A 24 9.80 -14.55 -21.46
CA PRO A 24 8.68 -14.57 -22.40
C PRO A 24 7.73 -15.74 -22.11
N TYR A 25 6.44 -15.43 -22.03
CA TYR A 25 5.41 -16.41 -21.66
C TYR A 25 5.24 -17.42 -22.79
N ASN A 26 5.43 -18.69 -22.46
CA ASN A 26 5.43 -19.80 -23.41
C ASN A 26 4.11 -20.61 -23.40
N GLY A 27 3.10 -20.17 -22.65
CA GLY A 27 1.82 -20.88 -22.50
C GLY A 27 1.75 -21.87 -21.32
N SER A 28 2.87 -22.11 -20.62
CA SER A 28 2.92 -22.97 -19.42
C SER A 28 2.71 -22.18 -18.13
N LEU A 29 2.38 -22.85 -17.02
CA LEU A 29 2.24 -22.21 -15.71
C LEU A 29 3.47 -21.32 -15.39
N PRO A 30 3.28 -20.02 -15.05
CA PRO A 30 4.40 -19.11 -14.80
C PRO A 30 5.34 -19.62 -13.72
N GLN A 31 6.63 -19.65 -14.05
CA GLN A 31 7.66 -20.14 -13.13
C GLN A 31 7.89 -19.16 -11.97
N LEU A 32 8.05 -19.72 -10.78
CA LEU A 32 8.41 -18.98 -9.57
C LEU A 32 9.89 -19.25 -9.21
N ALA A 33 10.53 -18.22 -8.65
CA ALA A 33 11.84 -18.31 -8.04
C ALA A 33 11.80 -17.71 -6.64
N TYR A 34 12.73 -18.12 -5.77
CA TYR A 34 12.87 -17.50 -4.46
C TYR A 34 13.19 -16.02 -4.58
N ASN A 35 12.55 -15.23 -3.71
CA ASN A 35 12.80 -13.81 -3.56
C ASN A 35 13.90 -13.60 -2.50
N PRO A 36 15.14 -13.26 -2.89
CA PRO A 36 16.21 -13.03 -1.92
C PRO A 36 15.98 -11.80 -1.05
N TYR A 37 15.01 -10.95 -1.39
CA TYR A 37 14.68 -9.72 -0.67
C TYR A 37 13.29 -9.78 -0.02
N SER A 38 12.82 -11.00 0.29
CA SER A 38 11.55 -11.16 0.96
C SER A 38 11.56 -10.57 2.38
N TRP A 39 10.48 -9.88 2.72
CA TRP A 39 10.23 -9.37 4.07
C TRP A 39 9.96 -10.52 5.06
N SER A 40 9.64 -11.73 4.59
CA SER A 40 9.49 -12.90 5.47
C SER A 40 10.79 -13.33 6.15
N LYS A 41 11.94 -12.77 5.73
CA LYS A 41 13.23 -12.93 6.40
C LYS A 41 13.31 -12.23 7.75
N THR A 42 12.48 -11.22 8.00
CA THR A 42 12.51 -10.40 9.22
C THR A 42 11.20 -10.43 10.00
N THR A 43 10.08 -10.78 9.37
CA THR A 43 8.76 -10.78 10.04
C THR A 43 7.84 -11.86 9.49
N SER A 44 6.90 -12.34 10.32
CA SER A 44 5.72 -13.06 9.82
C SER A 44 4.77 -12.06 9.14
N ILE A 45 4.15 -12.45 8.02
CA ILE A 45 3.32 -11.55 7.22
C ILE A 45 1.94 -12.19 6.98
N ILE A 46 0.87 -11.44 7.27
CA ILE A 46 -0.47 -11.77 6.84
C ILE A 46 -0.79 -10.95 5.59
N LEU A 47 -0.98 -11.64 4.46
CA LEU A 47 -1.43 -11.03 3.21
C LEU A 47 -2.93 -11.23 3.09
N LEU A 48 -3.67 -10.13 3.21
CA LEU A 48 -5.12 -10.13 3.24
C LEU A 48 -5.69 -9.50 1.97
N ASP A 49 -6.50 -10.27 1.26
CA ASP A 49 -7.40 -9.77 0.22
C ASP A 49 -8.61 -9.11 0.88
N SER A 50 -8.71 -7.79 0.74
CA SER A 50 -9.81 -7.01 1.31
C SER A 50 -9.97 -5.70 0.52
N PRO A 51 -11.20 -5.19 0.34
CA PRO A 51 -12.50 -5.67 0.85
C PRO A 51 -13.03 -6.92 0.12
N VAL A 52 -14.20 -7.40 0.53
CA VAL A 52 -14.90 -8.52 -0.12
C VAL A 52 -14.99 -8.36 -1.64
N GLY A 53 -14.74 -9.42 -2.40
CA GLY A 53 -14.63 -9.39 -3.86
C GLY A 53 -13.20 -9.20 -4.38
N THR A 54 -12.28 -8.72 -3.55
CA THR A 54 -10.85 -8.60 -3.87
C THR A 54 -10.21 -9.97 -4.00
N GLY A 55 -9.49 -10.22 -5.11
CA GLY A 55 -8.75 -11.47 -5.32
C GLY A 55 -9.61 -12.72 -5.06
N PHE A 56 -9.25 -13.49 -4.02
CA PHE A 56 -9.97 -14.69 -3.61
C PHE A 56 -11.01 -14.48 -2.50
N SER A 57 -11.13 -13.28 -1.94
CA SER A 57 -12.13 -12.95 -0.93
C SER A 57 -13.53 -12.82 -1.55
N TYR A 58 -14.52 -13.48 -0.94
CA TYR A 58 -15.90 -13.55 -1.45
C TYR A 58 -16.93 -13.50 -0.33
N ALA A 59 -18.13 -13.04 -0.66
CA ALA A 59 -19.35 -13.29 0.10
C ALA A 59 -20.16 -14.40 -0.58
N ARG A 60 -20.89 -15.19 0.24
CA ARG A 60 -21.82 -16.22 -0.27
C ARG A 60 -23.13 -15.61 -0.76
N ASP A 61 -23.54 -14.54 -0.10
CA ASP A 61 -24.74 -13.78 -0.44
C ASP A 61 -24.34 -12.62 -1.34
N VAL A 62 -25.16 -12.33 -2.36
CA VAL A 62 -24.98 -11.18 -3.24
C VAL A 62 -25.08 -9.87 -2.46
N GLU A 63 -25.87 -9.85 -1.38
CA GLU A 63 -25.99 -8.71 -0.48
C GLU A 63 -24.65 -8.34 0.19
N GLY A 64 -23.76 -9.32 0.35
CA GLY A 64 -22.40 -9.07 0.86
C GLY A 64 -21.52 -8.26 -0.09
N TYR A 65 -21.98 -7.97 -1.31
CA TYR A 65 -21.32 -7.07 -2.26
C TYR A 65 -21.98 -5.70 -2.38
N HIS A 66 -23.08 -5.44 -1.66
CA HIS A 66 -23.68 -4.12 -1.55
C HIS A 66 -22.96 -3.29 -0.47
N ASP A 67 -22.97 -1.96 -0.63
CA ASP A 67 -22.44 -0.99 0.34
C ASP A 67 -20.98 -1.24 0.80
N ILE A 68 -20.13 -1.68 -0.12
CA ILE A 68 -18.70 -1.78 0.12
C ILE A 68 -18.09 -0.36 0.11
N GLY A 69 -17.42 0.00 1.20
CA GLY A 69 -16.74 1.27 1.35
C GLY A 69 -15.65 1.24 2.42
N ASP A 70 -15.12 2.40 2.75
CA ASP A 70 -14.02 2.57 3.72
C ASP A 70 -14.40 2.00 5.11
N PHE A 71 -15.63 2.24 5.55
CA PHE A 71 -16.08 1.75 6.86
C PHE A 71 -16.25 0.24 6.87
N SER A 72 -16.96 -0.33 5.90
CA SER A 72 -17.15 -1.78 5.84
C SER A 72 -15.83 -2.52 5.58
N PHE A 73 -14.93 -1.97 4.76
CA PHE A 73 -13.56 -2.49 4.60
C PHE A 73 -12.84 -2.54 5.95
N SER A 74 -12.69 -1.41 6.63
CA SER A 74 -11.93 -1.36 7.88
C SER A 74 -12.53 -2.26 8.98
N MET A 75 -13.86 -2.34 9.10
CA MET A 75 -14.56 -3.22 10.03
C MET A 75 -14.38 -4.70 9.69
N HIS A 76 -14.47 -5.09 8.41
CA HIS A 76 -14.26 -6.48 8.01
C HIS A 76 -12.82 -6.94 8.29
N VAL A 77 -11.82 -6.07 8.12
CA VAL A 77 -10.44 -6.38 8.50
C VAL A 77 -10.31 -6.57 10.02
N LEU A 78 -10.94 -5.71 10.82
CA LEU A 78 -10.94 -5.84 12.28
C LEU A 78 -11.56 -7.17 12.73
N ILE A 79 -12.71 -7.54 12.15
CA ILE A 79 -13.38 -8.82 12.40
C ILE A 79 -12.47 -9.99 12.02
N PHE A 80 -11.82 -9.92 10.85
CA PHE A 80 -10.86 -10.93 10.42
C PHE A 80 -9.71 -11.08 11.42
N LEU A 81 -9.09 -9.97 11.85
CA LEU A 81 -7.97 -9.99 12.78
C LEU A 81 -8.37 -10.57 14.14
N ASN A 82 -9.53 -10.19 14.68
CA ASN A 82 -10.03 -10.75 15.93
C ASN A 82 -10.26 -12.26 15.86
N LYS A 83 -10.83 -12.76 14.75
CA LYS A 83 -10.96 -14.21 14.52
C LYS A 83 -9.60 -14.88 14.38
N TRP A 84 -8.70 -14.30 13.58
CA TRP A 84 -7.38 -14.85 13.33
C TRP A 84 -6.54 -14.96 14.62
N PHE A 85 -6.52 -13.93 15.47
CA PHE A 85 -5.80 -13.96 16.74
C PHE A 85 -6.47 -14.84 17.80
N THR A 86 -7.79 -15.07 17.70
CA THR A 86 -8.48 -16.07 18.52
C THR A 86 -8.05 -17.48 18.14
N ASP A 87 -7.96 -17.77 16.84
CA ASP A 87 -7.57 -19.08 16.31
C ASP A 87 -6.05 -19.32 16.40
N HIS A 88 -5.24 -18.26 16.47
CA HIS A 88 -3.78 -18.33 16.52
C HIS A 88 -3.20 -17.58 17.75
N PRO A 89 -3.52 -18.01 18.98
CA PRO A 89 -3.19 -17.27 20.20
C PRO A 89 -1.68 -17.11 20.44
N HIS A 90 -0.85 -18.01 19.90
CA HIS A 90 0.61 -17.95 20.01
C HIS A 90 1.22 -16.69 19.35
N TYR A 91 0.55 -16.07 18.39
CA TYR A 91 0.99 -14.80 17.79
C TYR A 91 0.57 -13.55 18.58
N GLN A 92 -0.31 -13.64 19.58
CA GLN A 92 -0.83 -12.46 20.29
C GLN A 92 0.26 -11.65 21.01
N SER A 93 1.32 -12.33 21.46
CA SER A 93 2.45 -11.65 22.11
C SER A 93 3.35 -10.91 21.13
N ASN A 94 3.33 -11.24 19.83
CA ASN A 94 4.21 -10.65 18.85
C ASN A 94 3.83 -9.18 18.58
N PRO A 95 4.82 -8.27 18.42
CA PRO A 95 4.59 -6.94 17.91
C PRO A 95 3.78 -6.98 16.60
N PHE A 96 2.64 -6.31 16.58
CA PHE A 96 1.77 -6.27 15.41
C PHE A 96 1.81 -4.90 14.74
N PHE A 97 1.99 -4.89 13.42
CA PHE A 97 1.98 -3.68 12.59
C PHE A 97 0.97 -3.85 11.45
N VAL A 98 0.18 -2.81 11.19
CA VAL A 98 -0.70 -2.77 10.03
C VAL A 98 0.04 -2.20 8.83
N GLY A 99 0.19 -3.00 7.77
CA GLY A 99 0.92 -2.61 6.56
C GLY A 99 0.01 -2.34 5.36
N GLY A 100 0.27 -1.29 4.58
CA GLY A 100 -0.51 -0.98 3.37
C GLY A 100 0.25 -0.15 2.33
N SER A 101 -0.17 -0.22 1.07
CA SER A 101 0.35 0.66 0.02
C SER A 101 -0.78 1.20 -0.88
N SER A 102 -0.56 2.36 -1.51
CA SER A 102 -1.55 3.01 -2.37
C SER A 102 -2.85 3.29 -1.58
N TYR A 103 -4.02 2.87 -2.07
CA TYR A 103 -5.28 3.01 -1.32
C TYR A 103 -5.27 2.32 0.06
N ALA A 104 -4.50 1.23 0.24
CA ALA A 104 -4.33 0.64 1.57
C ALA A 104 -3.48 1.51 2.51
N GLY A 105 -2.74 2.49 1.99
CA GLY A 105 -2.13 3.56 2.77
C GLY A 105 -3.17 4.42 3.50
N LYS A 106 -4.34 4.63 2.88
CA LYS A 106 -5.51 5.29 3.51
C LYS A 106 -6.10 4.42 4.61
N MET A 107 -6.26 3.12 4.32
CA MET A 107 -6.98 2.18 5.20
C MET A 107 -6.17 1.70 6.40
N SER A 108 -4.85 1.56 6.26
CA SER A 108 -3.97 1.08 7.35
C SER A 108 -4.08 1.89 8.65
N PRO A 109 -3.99 3.24 8.64
CA PRO A 109 -4.18 4.02 9.87
C PRO A 109 -5.62 3.96 10.39
N ILE A 110 -6.63 3.81 9.53
CA ILE A 110 -8.04 3.67 9.96
C ILE A 110 -8.20 2.36 10.75
N ILE A 111 -7.70 1.25 10.19
CA ILE A 111 -7.73 -0.07 10.82
C ILE A 111 -6.91 -0.07 12.12
N ALA A 112 -5.70 0.49 12.11
CA ALA A 112 -4.88 0.61 13.32
C ALA A 112 -5.58 1.44 14.41
N GLN A 113 -6.31 2.49 14.04
CA GLN A 113 -7.09 3.26 15.01
C GLN A 113 -8.23 2.44 15.62
N HIS A 114 -8.93 1.63 14.83
CA HIS A 114 -9.96 0.73 15.37
C HIS A 114 -9.36 -0.30 16.34
N ILE A 115 -8.24 -0.92 16.00
CA ILE A 115 -7.53 -1.83 16.91
C ILE A 115 -7.14 -1.10 18.21
N SER A 116 -6.60 0.13 18.11
CA SER A 116 -6.28 0.95 19.29
C SER A 116 -7.50 1.21 20.17
N GLN A 117 -8.67 1.45 19.58
CA GLN A 117 -9.92 1.67 20.32
C GLN A 117 -10.40 0.39 21.02
N GLU A 118 -10.28 -0.77 20.38
CA GLU A 118 -10.62 -2.05 21.01
C GLU A 118 -9.71 -2.38 22.20
N ILE A 119 -8.42 -2.03 22.11
CA ILE A 119 -7.46 -2.14 23.22
C ILE A 119 -7.87 -1.23 24.39
N GLU A 120 -8.24 0.02 24.13
CA GLU A 120 -8.72 0.96 25.16
C GLU A 120 -9.99 0.48 25.85
N LEU A 121 -10.88 -0.19 25.10
CA LEU A 121 -12.12 -0.79 25.62
C LEU A 121 -11.89 -2.14 26.32
N GLY A 122 -10.66 -2.66 26.36
CA GLY A 122 -10.34 -3.93 27.00
C GLY A 122 -10.92 -5.17 26.28
N LYS A 123 -11.23 -5.05 24.97
CA LYS A 123 -11.76 -6.18 24.20
C LYS A 123 -10.71 -7.28 23.99
N GLN A 124 -11.19 -8.50 23.81
CA GLN A 124 -10.38 -9.67 23.50
C GLN A 124 -10.65 -10.18 22.07
N PRO A 125 -9.65 -10.75 21.37
CA PRO A 125 -8.26 -10.91 21.80
C PRO A 125 -7.49 -9.59 21.81
N LYS A 126 -6.59 -9.40 22.78
CA LYS A 126 -5.73 -8.21 22.82
C LYS A 126 -4.64 -8.29 21.75
N ILE A 127 -4.81 -7.56 20.65
CA ILE A 127 -3.78 -7.41 19.61
C ILE A 127 -2.65 -6.51 20.14
N ASN A 128 -1.40 -6.98 20.10
CA ASN A 128 -0.22 -6.19 20.51
C ASN A 128 0.21 -5.17 19.44
N LEU A 129 -0.68 -4.23 19.12
CA LEU A 129 -0.44 -3.18 18.12
C LEU A 129 0.72 -2.28 18.54
N LYS A 130 1.73 -2.16 17.68
CA LYS A 130 2.89 -1.26 17.87
C LYS A 130 2.92 -0.09 16.90
N GLY A 131 2.23 -0.20 15.78
CA GLY A 131 2.28 0.82 14.76
C GLY A 131 1.72 0.40 13.42
N TYR A 132 2.10 1.15 12.39
CA TYR A 132 1.72 0.88 11.01
C TYR A 132 2.83 1.27 10.04
N VAL A 133 2.81 0.65 8.86
CA VAL A 133 3.77 0.88 7.78
C VAL A 133 3.00 1.17 6.50
N VAL A 134 3.23 2.33 5.88
CA VAL A 134 2.53 2.72 4.66
C VAL A 134 3.49 3.15 3.55
N GLY A 135 3.32 2.55 2.37
CA GLY A 135 4.16 2.78 1.19
C GLY A 135 3.40 3.47 0.07
N ASN A 136 3.91 4.60 -0.43
CA ASN A 136 3.24 5.44 -1.43
C ASN A 136 1.74 5.59 -1.07
N PRO A 137 1.39 6.18 0.09
CA PRO A 137 0.02 6.13 0.59
C PRO A 137 -0.88 7.16 -0.08
N VAL A 138 -2.05 6.73 -0.56
CA VAL A 138 -3.18 7.65 -0.77
C VAL A 138 -3.68 8.07 0.60
N THR A 139 -3.98 9.34 0.77
CA THR A 139 -4.68 9.88 1.93
C THR A 139 -6.14 10.22 1.64
N GLY A 140 -6.49 10.48 0.38
CA GLY A 140 -7.80 11.00 -0.07
C GLY A 140 -7.87 12.53 -0.04
N SER A 141 -6.80 13.20 0.39
CA SER A 141 -6.74 14.66 0.45
C SER A 141 -6.22 15.29 -0.84
N ASP A 142 -6.46 16.58 -1.01
CA ASP A 142 -5.95 17.36 -2.14
C ASP A 142 -4.40 17.34 -2.24
N TYR A 143 -3.68 17.00 -1.17
CA TYR A 143 -2.23 16.79 -1.22
C TYR A 143 -1.85 15.69 -2.22
N ASP A 144 -2.64 14.62 -2.35
CA ASP A 144 -2.29 13.49 -3.21
C ASP A 144 -2.30 13.88 -4.70
N ASP A 145 -3.17 14.82 -5.07
CA ASP A 145 -3.39 15.22 -6.47
C ASP A 145 -2.62 16.50 -6.84
N ASN A 146 -2.48 17.46 -5.93
CA ASN A 146 -1.91 18.77 -6.22
C ASN A 146 -0.43 18.74 -6.62
N PHE A 147 0.31 17.69 -6.25
CA PHE A 147 1.73 17.57 -6.59
C PHE A 147 1.98 16.76 -7.85
N ARG A 148 1.00 16.07 -8.45
CA ARG A 148 1.24 15.24 -9.64
C ARG A 148 1.81 16.03 -10.82
N VAL A 149 1.18 17.17 -11.15
CA VAL A 149 1.58 18.02 -12.27
C VAL A 149 2.90 18.76 -11.98
N PRO A 150 3.08 19.45 -10.84
CA PRO A 150 4.39 20.02 -10.48
C PRO A 150 5.51 18.98 -10.42
N TYR A 151 5.21 17.77 -9.94
CA TYR A 151 6.21 16.72 -9.84
C TYR A 151 6.63 16.21 -11.22
N ALA A 152 5.66 15.86 -12.08
CA ALA A 152 5.93 15.41 -13.44
C ALA A 152 6.71 16.46 -14.25
N HIS A 153 6.46 17.76 -14.04
CA HIS A 153 7.24 18.84 -14.63
C HIS A 153 8.66 18.91 -14.07
N GLY A 154 8.79 18.89 -12.74
CA GLY A 154 10.08 18.97 -12.05
C GLY A 154 11.05 17.83 -12.39
N VAL A 155 10.53 16.68 -12.84
CA VAL A 155 11.36 15.53 -13.31
C VAL A 155 11.38 15.37 -14.83
N GLY A 156 10.90 16.36 -15.58
CA GLY A 156 11.04 16.42 -17.05
C GLY A 156 10.15 15.46 -17.84
N ILE A 157 9.06 14.97 -17.24
CA ILE A 157 8.08 14.08 -17.92
C ILE A 157 7.10 14.88 -18.79
N ILE A 158 6.75 16.09 -18.35
CA ILE A 158 5.91 17.02 -19.12
C ILE A 158 6.70 18.28 -19.46
N SER A 159 6.50 18.82 -20.67
CA SER A 159 7.18 20.05 -21.13
C SER A 159 6.65 21.28 -20.42
N ASP A 160 7.42 22.38 -20.44
CA ASP A 160 6.99 23.69 -19.90
C ASP A 160 5.64 24.14 -20.50
N GLN A 161 5.45 23.93 -21.81
CA GLN A 161 4.22 24.26 -22.52
C GLN A 161 3.02 23.45 -21.98
N LEU A 162 3.22 22.16 -21.70
CA LEU A 162 2.19 21.28 -21.15
C LEU A 162 1.92 21.58 -19.68
N TYR A 163 2.95 21.91 -18.90
CA TYR A 163 2.83 22.34 -17.52
C TYR A 163 2.05 23.65 -17.40
N GLU A 164 2.44 24.69 -18.14
CA GLU A 164 1.72 25.96 -18.15
C GLU A 164 0.28 25.82 -18.65
N ALA A 165 0.04 24.96 -19.65
CA ALA A 165 -1.31 24.66 -20.12
C ALA A 165 -2.14 23.94 -19.03
N ALA A 166 -1.55 23.00 -18.28
CA ALA A 166 -2.22 22.34 -17.17
C ALA A 166 -2.57 23.33 -16.03
N ILE A 167 -1.64 24.22 -15.66
CA ILE A 167 -1.87 25.26 -14.66
C ILE A 167 -2.98 26.23 -15.08
N ARG A 168 -2.97 26.69 -16.33
CA ARG A 168 -3.98 27.62 -16.87
C ARG A 168 -5.38 27.00 -16.96
N ASN A 169 -5.47 25.75 -17.41
CA ASN A 169 -6.76 25.13 -17.76
C ASN A 169 -7.38 24.33 -16.61
N CYS A 170 -6.59 23.75 -15.70
CA CYS A 170 -7.12 22.89 -14.64
C CYS A 170 -7.40 23.63 -13.33
N LYS A 171 -6.96 24.89 -13.17
CA LYS A 171 -7.25 25.78 -12.01
C LYS A 171 -7.10 25.09 -10.63
N GLY A 172 -6.19 24.13 -10.50
CA GLY A 172 -5.95 23.38 -9.26
C GLY A 172 -6.85 22.14 -9.02
N SER A 173 -7.66 21.69 -9.98
CA SER A 173 -8.43 20.44 -9.88
C SER A 173 -8.15 19.51 -11.06
N TYR A 174 -7.37 18.46 -10.81
CA TYR A 174 -6.95 17.48 -11.82
C TYR A 174 -7.78 16.18 -11.80
N ILE A 175 -8.81 16.12 -10.94
CA ILE A 175 -9.52 14.89 -10.58
C ILE A 175 -10.72 14.60 -11.50
N ARG A 176 -11.29 15.60 -12.18
CA ARG A 176 -12.43 15.42 -13.10
C ARG A 176 -12.22 16.15 -14.44
N PRO A 177 -11.35 15.66 -15.33
CA PRO A 177 -11.25 16.19 -16.66
C PRO A 177 -12.48 15.77 -17.48
N THR A 178 -13.29 16.73 -17.92
CA THR A 178 -14.35 16.53 -18.93
C THR A 178 -13.77 16.28 -20.34
N ASP A 179 -12.45 16.40 -20.50
CA ASP A 179 -11.72 16.28 -21.75
C ASP A 179 -11.20 14.85 -22.00
N LYS A 180 -11.60 14.28 -23.15
CA LYS A 180 -11.21 12.95 -23.63
C LYS A 180 -9.70 12.81 -23.87
N MET A 181 -8.97 13.90 -24.04
CA MET A 181 -7.52 13.88 -24.30
C MET A 181 -6.70 13.68 -23.01
N CYS A 182 -7.19 14.19 -21.86
CA CYS A 182 -6.58 13.96 -20.55
C CYS A 182 -6.68 12.48 -20.12
N ALA A 183 -7.81 11.84 -20.41
CA ALA A 183 -8.06 10.43 -20.08
C ALA A 183 -7.18 9.45 -20.90
N ARG A 184 -6.79 9.79 -22.13
CA ARG A 184 -6.00 8.89 -23.00
C ARG A 184 -4.53 8.81 -22.61
N VAL A 185 -3.94 9.87 -22.08
CA VAL A 185 -2.52 9.87 -21.65
C VAL A 185 -2.34 9.06 -20.36
N LEU A 186 -3.30 9.11 -19.44
CA LEU A 186 -3.27 8.38 -18.17
C LEU A 186 -3.41 6.85 -18.30
N ASN A 187 -3.93 6.37 -19.44
CA ASN A 187 -4.22 4.94 -19.64
C ASN A 187 -3.06 4.14 -20.27
N THR A 188 -1.89 4.75 -20.46
CA THR A 188 -0.75 4.12 -21.18
C THR A 188 0.19 3.32 -20.27
N PHE A 189 0.04 3.41 -18.93
CA PHE A 189 1.03 2.87 -17.97
C PHE A 189 0.57 1.67 -17.13
N GLN A 190 -0.59 1.06 -17.40
CA GLN A 190 -1.27 0.30 -16.34
C GLN A 190 -1.04 -1.20 -16.24
N ASN A 191 -0.22 -1.85 -17.07
CA ASN A 191 -0.01 -3.30 -16.94
C ASN A 191 1.48 -3.68 -16.93
N SER A 192 2.04 -3.87 -15.73
CA SER A 192 3.32 -4.57 -15.55
C SER A 192 3.20 -6.00 -16.06
N TYR A 193 4.22 -6.49 -16.78
CA TYR A 193 4.30 -7.87 -17.25
C TYR A 193 4.15 -8.88 -16.08
N ARG A 194 4.58 -8.50 -14.87
CA ARG A 194 4.37 -9.31 -13.65
C ARG A 194 2.88 -9.51 -13.33
N TYR A 195 2.04 -8.52 -13.58
CA TYR A 195 0.60 -8.63 -13.31
C TYR A 195 -0.09 -9.58 -14.29
N TYR A 196 0.39 -9.63 -15.54
CA TYR A 196 -0.07 -10.60 -16.52
C TYR A 196 0.23 -12.04 -16.05
N LEU A 197 1.47 -12.32 -15.64
CA LEU A 197 1.87 -13.63 -15.09
C LEU A 197 1.09 -13.99 -13.82
N CYS A 198 0.83 -13.01 -12.95
CA CYS A 198 0.04 -13.21 -11.74
C CYS A 198 -1.39 -13.70 -12.03
N ASN A 199 -2.07 -13.13 -13.03
CA ASN A 199 -3.42 -13.56 -13.38
C ASN A 199 -3.43 -14.98 -13.96
N ILE A 200 -2.43 -15.36 -14.76
CA ILE A 200 -2.31 -16.73 -15.27
C ILE A 200 -2.10 -17.70 -14.12
N TRP A 201 -1.11 -17.43 -13.26
CA TRP A 201 -0.77 -18.28 -12.14
C TRP A 201 -1.95 -18.46 -11.17
N ALA A 202 -2.63 -17.37 -10.79
CA ALA A 202 -3.74 -17.44 -9.83
C ALA A 202 -5.00 -18.12 -10.39
N ASN A 203 -5.14 -18.24 -11.71
CA ASN A 203 -6.26 -18.93 -12.35
C ASN A 203 -5.98 -20.40 -12.70
N ASP A 204 -4.75 -20.87 -12.54
CA ASP A 204 -4.41 -22.28 -12.74
C ASP A 204 -5.07 -23.17 -11.66
N ASP A 205 -5.67 -24.28 -12.08
CA ASP A 205 -6.42 -25.18 -11.20
C ASP A 205 -5.54 -25.77 -10.09
N SER A 206 -4.30 -26.16 -10.41
CA SER A 206 -3.37 -26.73 -9.44
C SER A 206 -2.94 -25.69 -8.41
N THR A 207 -2.77 -24.44 -8.84
CA THR A 207 -2.48 -23.31 -7.96
C THR A 207 -3.65 -23.04 -7.01
N ARG A 208 -4.87 -23.01 -7.53
CA ARG A 208 -6.08 -22.77 -6.73
C ARG A 208 -6.32 -23.88 -5.71
N GLU A 209 -6.07 -25.13 -6.09
CA GLU A 209 -6.12 -26.27 -5.18
C GLU A 209 -5.05 -26.16 -4.08
N ALA A 210 -3.81 -25.84 -4.43
CA ALA A 210 -2.72 -25.67 -3.47
C ALA A 210 -2.96 -24.51 -2.49
N LEU A 211 -3.62 -23.45 -2.93
CA LEU A 211 -4.02 -22.31 -2.08
C LEU A 211 -5.30 -22.59 -1.26
N GLY A 212 -5.96 -23.73 -1.45
CA GLY A 212 -7.21 -24.07 -0.77
C GLY A 212 -8.40 -23.21 -1.21
N VAL A 213 -8.37 -22.65 -2.43
CA VAL A 213 -9.49 -21.88 -2.98
C VAL A 213 -10.67 -22.81 -3.21
N LYS A 214 -11.78 -22.53 -2.53
CA LYS A 214 -12.99 -23.37 -2.61
C LYS A 214 -13.58 -23.32 -4.03
N ARG A 215 -13.89 -24.48 -4.60
CA ARG A 215 -14.55 -24.56 -5.91
C ARG A 215 -15.93 -23.90 -5.85
N GLY A 216 -16.27 -23.15 -6.90
CA GLY A 216 -17.56 -22.45 -7.02
C GLY A 216 -17.67 -21.11 -6.28
N THR A 217 -16.64 -20.67 -5.55
CA THR A 217 -16.71 -19.39 -4.80
C THR A 217 -16.19 -18.19 -5.59
N ILE A 218 -15.16 -18.41 -6.41
CA ILE A 218 -14.58 -17.41 -7.30
C ILE A 218 -14.53 -18.04 -8.69
N GLY A 219 -15.05 -17.35 -9.71
CA GLY A 219 -14.88 -17.75 -11.12
C GLY A 219 -13.45 -17.47 -11.56
N GLU A 220 -13.26 -16.36 -12.28
CA GLU A 220 -11.93 -15.86 -12.66
C GLU A 220 -11.33 -14.98 -11.54
N PHE A 221 -10.09 -15.26 -11.16
CA PHE A 221 -9.27 -14.35 -10.38
C PHE A 221 -8.87 -13.17 -11.26
N VAL A 222 -9.13 -11.97 -10.74
CA VAL A 222 -8.69 -10.71 -11.35
C VAL A 222 -7.96 -9.93 -10.27
N ARG A 223 -6.69 -9.56 -10.53
CA ARG A 223 -5.85 -8.87 -9.53
C ARG A 223 -6.52 -7.62 -8.99
N CYS A 224 -7.08 -6.75 -9.84
CA CYS A 224 -7.76 -5.52 -9.42
C CYS A 224 -9.15 -5.45 -10.05
N LYS A 225 -10.22 -5.67 -9.27
CA LYS A 225 -11.60 -5.64 -9.78
C LYS A 225 -12.19 -4.23 -9.73
N LYS A 226 -12.26 -3.57 -10.88
CA LYS A 226 -12.88 -2.23 -11.02
C LYS A 226 -14.41 -2.26 -11.17
N SER A 227 -15.01 -3.45 -11.35
CA SER A 227 -16.44 -3.61 -11.63
C SER A 227 -17.34 -3.58 -10.39
N ILE A 228 -16.75 -3.69 -9.19
CA ILE A 228 -17.50 -3.66 -7.93
C ILE A 228 -17.60 -2.19 -7.48
N PRO A 229 -18.81 -1.66 -7.26
CA PRO A 229 -18.98 -0.32 -6.72
C PRO A 229 -18.28 -0.16 -5.37
N TYR A 230 -17.63 0.98 -5.17
CA TYR A 230 -16.98 1.33 -3.90
C TYR A 230 -17.39 2.73 -3.47
N THR A 231 -17.87 2.87 -2.25
CA THR A 231 -18.13 4.17 -1.63
C THR A 231 -16.86 4.62 -0.91
N SER A 232 -16.38 5.83 -1.18
CA SER A 232 -15.25 6.41 -0.45
C SER A 232 -15.77 7.38 0.61
N GLU A 233 -16.25 6.86 1.74
CA GLU A 233 -16.88 7.63 2.81
C GLU A 233 -15.89 8.48 3.62
N VAL A 234 -14.63 8.06 3.72
CA VAL A 234 -13.61 8.79 4.49
C VAL A 234 -12.92 9.78 3.57
N PRO A 235 -13.12 11.11 3.72
CA PRO A 235 -12.53 12.07 2.80
C PRO A 235 -11.00 12.11 2.91
N SER A 236 -10.45 11.97 4.12
CA SER A 236 -9.01 11.94 4.34
C SER A 236 -8.59 11.07 5.52
N SER A 237 -7.52 10.28 5.35
CA SER A 237 -6.89 9.51 6.42
C SER A 237 -5.89 10.31 7.27
N ILE A 238 -5.58 11.57 6.91
CA ILE A 238 -4.57 12.40 7.59
C ILE A 238 -4.85 12.52 9.10
N LYS A 239 -6.13 12.68 9.48
CA LYS A 239 -6.53 12.74 10.89
C LYS A 239 -6.21 11.45 11.66
N TYR A 240 -6.34 10.29 11.00
CA TYR A 240 -6.04 8.99 11.61
C TYR A 240 -4.53 8.81 11.82
N HIS A 241 -3.72 9.26 10.86
CA HIS A 241 -2.26 9.31 11.03
C HIS A 241 -1.86 10.18 12.23
N PHE A 242 -2.45 11.38 12.36
CA PHE A 242 -2.19 12.29 13.48
C PHE A 242 -2.59 11.68 14.83
N ASN A 243 -3.80 11.11 14.92
CA ASN A 243 -4.31 10.51 16.16
C ASN A 243 -3.42 9.37 16.66
N LEU A 244 -3.01 8.47 15.76
CA LEU A 244 -2.19 7.31 16.12
C LEU A 244 -0.78 7.73 16.57
N THR A 245 -0.15 8.63 15.84
CA THR A 245 1.20 9.11 16.21
C THR A 245 1.18 9.94 17.48
N SER A 246 0.12 10.72 17.73
CA SER A 246 -0.10 11.42 19.01
C SER A 246 -0.32 10.47 20.19
N ARG A 247 -0.79 9.24 19.93
CA ARG A 247 -0.93 8.17 20.93
C ARG A 247 0.35 7.34 21.12
N GLY A 248 1.45 7.70 20.45
CA GLY A 248 2.74 7.02 20.57
C GLY A 248 2.90 5.76 19.71
N TYR A 249 1.99 5.50 18.78
CA TYR A 249 2.18 4.40 17.83
C TYR A 249 3.25 4.76 16.80
N ARG A 250 4.18 3.83 16.57
CA ARG A 250 5.24 4.00 15.57
C ARG A 250 4.65 4.04 14.17
N SER A 251 5.21 4.87 13.29
CA SER A 251 4.80 4.94 11.89
C SER A 251 5.99 5.03 10.95
N LEU A 252 6.02 4.12 9.97
CA LEU A 252 6.91 4.22 8.82
C LEU A 252 6.07 4.62 7.63
N VAL A 253 6.35 5.80 7.08
CA VAL A 253 5.81 6.26 5.81
C VAL A 253 6.95 6.24 4.81
N PHE A 254 6.79 5.56 3.68
CA PHE A 254 7.81 5.56 2.64
C PHE A 254 7.22 5.83 1.27
N SER A 255 7.99 6.48 0.40
CA SER A 255 7.57 6.76 -0.98
C SER A 255 8.72 6.52 -1.95
N GLY A 256 8.46 5.76 -3.01
CA GLY A 256 9.34 5.74 -4.17
C GLY A 256 9.44 7.13 -4.78
N ASP A 257 10.66 7.63 -4.99
CA ASP A 257 10.82 8.96 -5.56
C ASP A 257 10.41 9.01 -7.03
N HIS A 258 10.34 7.91 -7.78
CA HIS A 258 9.83 7.89 -9.17
C HIS A 258 8.31 7.64 -9.26
N ASP A 259 7.58 7.66 -8.15
CA ASP A 259 6.13 7.51 -8.19
C ASP A 259 5.43 8.79 -8.70
N LEU A 260 4.72 8.66 -9.82
CA LEU A 260 3.92 9.72 -10.42
C LEU A 260 2.45 9.66 -10.01
N VAL A 261 2.00 8.53 -9.47
CA VAL A 261 0.63 8.36 -8.97
C VAL A 261 0.49 9.07 -7.63
N ILE A 262 1.48 8.95 -6.75
CA ILE A 262 1.51 9.61 -5.45
C ILE A 262 2.93 10.13 -5.21
N PRO A 263 3.25 11.32 -5.73
CA PRO A 263 4.57 11.90 -5.57
C PRO A 263 4.99 11.96 -4.10
N PHE A 264 6.25 11.65 -3.81
CA PHE A 264 6.75 11.73 -2.43
C PHE A 264 6.60 13.13 -1.83
N LEU A 265 6.55 14.18 -2.66
CA LEU A 265 6.28 15.55 -2.25
C LEU A 265 4.88 15.70 -1.62
N SER A 266 3.85 15.03 -2.16
CA SER A 266 2.52 14.96 -1.55
C SER A 266 2.61 14.38 -0.14
N THR A 267 3.32 13.25 -0.02
CA THR A 267 3.49 12.54 1.25
C THR A 267 4.20 13.41 2.27
N HIS A 268 5.30 14.05 1.85
CA HIS A 268 6.08 14.93 2.70
C HIS A 268 5.27 16.17 3.13
N ALA A 269 4.44 16.72 2.25
CA ALA A 269 3.63 17.90 2.54
C ALA A 269 2.61 17.66 3.65
N TRP A 270 1.84 16.56 3.60
CA TRP A 270 0.89 16.27 4.67
C TRP A 270 1.58 15.89 5.98
N ILE A 271 2.73 15.22 5.95
CA ILE A 271 3.51 14.92 7.16
C ILE A 271 3.96 16.23 7.82
N ARG A 272 4.47 17.18 7.03
CA ARG A 272 4.86 18.52 7.53
C ARG A 272 3.68 19.29 8.12
N SER A 273 2.46 19.06 7.65
CA SER A 273 1.26 19.71 8.19
C SER A 273 0.97 19.36 9.66
N PHE A 274 1.55 18.27 10.19
CA PHE A 274 1.44 17.91 11.60
C PHE A 274 2.25 18.80 12.53
N ASN A 275 3.26 19.51 12.00
CA ASN A 275 4.13 20.39 12.79
C ASN A 275 4.79 19.68 13.99
N PHE A 276 5.12 18.38 13.83
CA PHE A 276 5.88 17.63 14.83
C PHE A 276 7.34 18.10 14.87
N SER A 277 7.94 18.08 16.05
CA SER A 277 9.36 18.39 16.20
C SER A 277 10.22 17.34 15.49
N VAL A 278 11.17 17.81 14.68
CA VAL A 278 12.14 16.97 13.98
C VAL A 278 13.21 16.51 14.97
N VAL A 279 13.53 15.22 14.99
CA VAL A 279 14.57 14.64 15.87
C VAL A 279 15.80 14.15 15.09
N ASP A 280 15.63 13.82 13.80
CA ASP A 280 16.71 13.57 12.84
C ASP A 280 16.31 14.25 11.54
N ASP A 281 17.07 15.28 11.13
CA ASP A 281 16.72 16.13 9.99
C ASP A 281 16.91 15.40 8.66
N TRP A 282 16.32 15.97 7.61
CA TRP A 282 16.34 15.42 6.26
C TRP A 282 17.77 15.10 5.78
N ARG A 283 18.09 13.81 5.69
CA ARG A 283 19.42 13.33 5.30
C ARG A 283 19.34 12.12 4.38
N ALA A 284 20.42 11.87 3.66
CA ALA A 284 20.55 10.65 2.87
C ALA A 284 20.68 9.43 3.79
N TRP A 285 20.05 8.32 3.41
CA TRP A 285 20.30 6.99 3.99
C TRP A 285 20.97 6.10 2.96
N HIS A 286 21.80 5.17 3.43
CA HIS A 286 22.75 4.45 2.59
C HIS A 286 22.61 2.94 2.72
N LEU A 287 22.83 2.25 1.60
CA LEU A 287 22.94 0.81 1.53
C LEU A 287 24.12 0.46 0.62
N ASP A 288 25.06 -0.34 1.13
CA ASP A 288 26.27 -0.78 0.42
C ASP A 288 27.07 0.36 -0.21
N GLY A 289 27.23 1.46 0.52
CA GLY A 289 27.99 2.63 0.08
C GLY A 289 27.28 3.49 -0.97
N GLN A 290 26.01 3.23 -1.29
CA GLN A 290 25.20 4.02 -2.22
C GLN A 290 24.05 4.71 -1.48
N VAL A 291 23.67 5.91 -1.95
CA VAL A 291 22.46 6.59 -1.47
C VAL A 291 21.24 5.79 -1.91
N ALA A 292 20.53 5.22 -0.94
CA ALA A 292 19.31 4.46 -1.18
C ALA A 292 18.05 5.35 -1.12
N GLY A 293 18.18 6.57 -0.62
CA GLY A 293 17.17 7.63 -0.63
C GLY A 293 17.41 8.63 0.49
N PHE A 294 16.34 9.28 0.97
CA PHE A 294 16.38 10.26 2.06
C PHE A 294 15.45 9.88 3.19
N THR A 295 15.75 10.29 4.42
CA THR A 295 14.96 10.01 5.60
C THR A 295 14.87 11.25 6.49
N ILE A 296 13.76 11.37 7.22
CA ILE A 296 13.53 12.34 8.29
C ILE A 296 12.73 11.66 9.39
N THR A 297 13.03 11.99 10.66
CA THR A 297 12.29 11.44 11.80
C THR A 297 11.76 12.53 12.71
N TYR A 298 10.60 12.25 13.30
CA TYR A 298 9.87 13.17 14.16
C TYR A 298 9.68 12.59 15.56
N ALA A 299 9.55 13.47 16.55
CA ALA A 299 9.43 13.12 17.97
C ALA A 299 8.24 12.17 18.28
N ASN A 300 7.19 12.18 17.45
CA ASN A 300 6.01 11.34 17.57
C ASN A 300 6.18 9.92 16.99
N TYR A 301 7.42 9.41 16.97
CA TYR A 301 7.76 8.10 16.42
C TYR A 301 7.34 7.91 14.95
N MET A 302 7.35 9.00 14.18
CA MET A 302 7.09 8.99 12.75
C MET A 302 8.40 9.08 11.97
N THR A 303 8.59 8.17 11.02
CA THR A 303 9.73 8.13 10.10
C THR A 303 9.19 8.27 8.69
N PHE A 304 9.70 9.25 7.94
CA PHE A 304 9.43 9.37 6.51
C PHE A 304 10.68 9.03 5.71
N VAL A 305 10.55 8.17 4.70
CA VAL A 305 11.65 7.66 3.88
C VAL A 305 11.32 7.79 2.40
N THR A 306 12.27 8.24 1.59
CA THR A 306 12.21 8.07 0.13
C THR A 306 13.06 6.89 -0.30
N ILE A 307 12.61 6.17 -1.34
CA ILE A 307 13.37 5.11 -1.99
C ILE A 307 13.82 5.62 -3.37
N LYS A 308 15.13 5.80 -3.53
CA LYS A 308 15.73 6.31 -4.76
C LYS A 308 15.51 5.36 -5.94
N GLY A 309 14.93 5.87 -7.01
CA GLY A 309 14.53 5.13 -8.20
C GLY A 309 13.39 4.14 -7.94
N GLY A 310 12.61 4.31 -6.87
CA GLY A 310 11.43 3.50 -6.56
C GLY A 310 10.17 4.06 -7.25
N GLY A 311 9.40 3.23 -7.94
CA GLY A 311 8.10 3.63 -8.51
C GLY A 311 6.96 3.56 -7.49
N HIS A 312 5.70 3.58 -7.98
CA HIS A 312 4.50 3.44 -7.14
C HIS A 312 4.53 2.18 -6.27
N VAL A 313 4.98 1.08 -6.88
CA VAL A 313 5.31 -0.16 -6.18
C VAL A 313 6.83 -0.19 -6.01
N SER A 314 7.33 0.52 -5.01
CA SER A 314 8.80 0.66 -4.79
C SER A 314 9.49 -0.69 -4.64
N ILE A 315 8.83 -1.65 -4.01
CA ILE A 315 9.33 -2.99 -3.72
C ILE A 315 9.58 -3.80 -5.01
N GLU A 316 8.86 -3.51 -6.09
CA GLU A 316 9.07 -4.15 -7.40
C GLU A 316 10.39 -3.73 -8.05
N HIS A 317 10.79 -2.47 -7.84
CA HIS A 317 11.91 -1.82 -8.54
C HIS A 317 13.17 -1.77 -7.69
N ARG A 318 13.01 -1.66 -6.37
CA ARG A 318 14.05 -1.48 -5.36
C ARG A 318 13.86 -2.47 -4.19
N PRO A 319 13.76 -3.78 -4.45
CA PRO A 319 13.42 -4.77 -3.42
C PRO A 319 14.46 -4.85 -2.31
N LYS A 320 15.74 -4.67 -2.64
CA LYS A 320 16.85 -4.74 -1.68
C LYS A 320 16.81 -3.56 -0.70
N GLU A 321 16.63 -2.36 -1.23
CA GLU A 321 16.49 -1.12 -0.48
C GLU A 321 15.24 -1.17 0.40
N CYS A 322 14.10 -1.63 -0.13
CA CYS A 322 12.86 -1.77 0.64
C CYS A 322 12.99 -2.80 1.78
N LEU A 323 13.67 -3.94 1.56
CA LEU A 323 13.93 -4.90 2.63
C LEU A 323 14.83 -4.29 3.72
N ALA A 324 15.94 -3.66 3.33
CA ALA A 324 16.86 -3.04 4.29
C ALA A 324 16.16 -1.95 5.12
N MET A 325 15.32 -1.13 4.49
CA MET A 325 14.52 -0.11 5.16
C MET A 325 13.57 -0.72 6.20
N VAL A 326 12.75 -1.69 5.81
CA VAL A 326 11.75 -2.26 6.73
C VAL A 326 12.42 -3.02 7.86
N GLN A 327 13.51 -3.75 7.58
CA GLN A 327 14.25 -4.50 8.58
C GLN A 327 14.85 -3.56 9.62
N ARG A 328 15.66 -2.59 9.20
CA ARG A 328 16.27 -1.59 10.09
C ARG A 328 15.21 -0.88 10.92
N TRP A 329 14.11 -0.46 10.29
CA TRP A 329 13.03 0.20 11.02
C TRP A 329 12.37 -0.72 12.04
N LEU A 330 12.02 -1.96 11.70
CA LEU A 330 11.42 -2.91 12.65
C LEU A 330 12.34 -3.18 13.85
N ASP A 331 13.64 -3.29 13.60
CA ASP A 331 14.69 -3.55 14.60
C ASP A 331 15.09 -2.30 15.41
N ASN A 332 14.55 -1.12 15.08
CA ASN A 332 14.93 0.18 15.64
C ASN A 332 16.38 0.58 15.35
N GLU A 333 16.93 0.09 14.24
CA GLU A 333 18.23 0.51 13.74
C GLU A 333 18.11 1.79 12.88
N PRO A 334 19.15 2.64 12.86
CA PRO A 334 19.20 3.79 11.97
C PRO A 334 19.14 3.40 10.49
N LEU A 335 18.44 4.21 9.69
CA LEU A 335 18.44 4.11 8.23
C LEU A 335 19.73 4.65 7.61
#